data_AF-A0A497PK16-F1
#
_entry.id   AF-A0A497PK16-F1
#
_cell.length_a   1.000
_cell.length_b   1.000
_cell.length_c   1.000
_cell.angle_alpha   90.00
_cell.angle_beta   90.00
_cell.angle_gamma   90.00
#
_symmetry.space_group_name_H-M   'P 1'
#
loop_
_entity.id
_entity.type
_entity.pdbx_description
1 polymer ?
#
loop_
_entity_poly.entity_id
_entity_poly.type
_entity_poly.pdbx_seq_one_letter_code
_entity_poly.pdbx_strand_id
1 'polypeptide(L)'
;MILLTIKSEKKVFQEIYRKVTKTKNITEKQKKRMMKTFGTRFEKAYQTILDRKVKKYIFKPSEKQVWIVIGKGNIYQILPSVNFCSCNDFYFRVIGQEIFLCKHLIAQKLADALEKYVVIVKNEKEFESLMMKLRESPRIKRILSIEELENIRKITSEILSKEKQISITQIRNKLKKVNSTTLTTRHLTAILVADKKKRFHCLKGLWSLAEE
;
A
#
# COMPACT_ATOMS: atom_id res chain seq x y z
N MET A 1 -7.16 13.71 18.96
CA MET A 1 -5.87 12.98 18.94
C MET A 1 -5.26 12.81 17.54
N ILE A 2 -5.99 12.31 16.53
CA ILE A 2 -5.42 11.98 15.19
C ILE A 2 -4.81 13.20 14.46
N LEU A 3 -5.51 14.34 14.44
CA LEU A 3 -5.00 15.60 13.87
C LEU A 3 -3.70 16.10 14.53
N LEU A 4 -3.52 15.85 15.84
CA LEU A 4 -2.29 16.21 16.55
C LEU A 4 -1.12 15.32 16.11
N THR A 5 -1.38 14.03 15.88
CA THR A 5 -0.40 13.08 15.35
C THR A 5 0.08 13.47 13.95
N ILE A 6 -0.81 13.88 13.05
CA ILE A 6 -0.43 14.29 11.69
C ILE A 6 0.38 15.60 11.69
N LYS A 7 -0.04 16.57 12.51
CA LYS A 7 0.74 17.82 12.68
C LYS A 7 2.17 17.51 13.17
N SER A 8 2.29 16.56 14.11
CA SER A 8 3.59 16.07 14.60
C SER A 8 4.41 15.39 13.50
N GLU A 9 3.82 14.45 12.75
CA GLU A 9 4.49 13.77 11.62
C GLU A 9 5.00 14.76 10.58
N LYS A 10 4.13 15.69 10.16
CA LYS A 10 4.46 16.72 9.17
C LYS A 10 5.64 17.56 9.61
N LYS A 11 5.62 18.06 10.85
CA LYS A 11 6.69 18.88 11.42
C LYS A 11 8.02 18.12 11.42
N VAL A 12 8.04 16.91 11.98
CA VAL A 12 9.25 16.08 12.06
C VAL A 12 9.81 15.79 10.67
N PHE A 13 8.95 15.41 9.72
CA PHE A 13 9.37 15.11 8.36
C PHE A 13 9.98 16.33 7.67
N GLN A 14 9.30 17.48 7.71
CA GLN A 14 9.76 18.70 7.05
C GLN A 14 11.10 19.20 7.59
N GLU A 15 11.29 19.17 8.91
CA GLU A 15 12.55 19.56 9.55
C GLU A 15 13.74 18.71 9.08
N ILE A 16 13.57 17.38 9.08
CA ILE A 16 14.62 16.46 8.68
C ILE A 16 14.84 16.52 7.17
N TYR A 17 13.76 16.53 6.38
CA TYR A 17 13.80 16.61 4.93
C TYR A 17 14.60 17.84 4.47
N ARG A 18 14.30 19.02 5.03
CA ARG A 18 15.05 20.25 4.72
C ARG A 18 16.54 20.14 5.01
N LYS A 19 16.93 19.46 6.10
CA LYS A 19 18.34 19.24 6.44
C LYS A 19 18.98 18.26 5.45
N VAL A 20 18.33 17.14 5.19
CA VAL A 20 18.81 16.10 4.26
C VAL A 20 18.96 16.65 2.84
N THR A 21 18.03 17.48 2.35
CA THR A 21 18.15 18.11 1.02
C THR A 21 19.40 18.99 0.91
N LYS A 22 19.79 19.65 2.01
CA LYS A 22 21.00 20.50 2.05
C LYS A 22 22.28 19.68 2.17
N THR A 23 22.29 18.64 3.00
CA THR A 23 23.49 17.86 3.32
C THR A 23 23.70 16.66 2.41
N LYS A 24 22.67 16.29 1.61
CA LYS A 24 22.59 15.05 0.83
C LYS A 24 22.85 13.78 1.65
N ASN A 25 22.67 13.87 2.97
CA ASN A 25 22.96 12.81 3.92
C ASN A 25 21.95 12.80 5.07
N ILE A 26 21.62 11.61 5.57
CA ILE A 26 20.74 11.40 6.71
C ILE A 26 21.48 10.70 7.85
N THR A 27 21.57 11.36 9.00
CA THR A 27 22.32 10.87 10.17
C THR A 27 21.54 9.81 10.94
N GLU A 28 22.24 8.99 11.73
CA GLU A 28 21.59 7.98 12.60
C GLU A 28 20.61 8.60 13.59
N LYS A 29 20.90 9.80 14.13
CA LYS A 29 19.97 10.54 14.99
C LYS A 29 18.67 10.90 14.24
N GLN A 30 18.78 11.32 12.98
CA GLN A 30 17.61 11.61 12.13
C GLN A 30 16.84 10.33 11.79
N LYS A 31 17.52 9.23 11.47
CA LYS A 31 16.89 7.93 11.21
C LYS A 31 16.13 7.41 12.45
N LYS A 32 16.74 7.49 13.64
CA LYS A 32 16.07 7.12 14.91
C LYS A 32 14.83 7.97 15.17
N ARG A 33 14.89 9.29 14.91
CA ARG A 33 13.73 10.19 15.04
C ARG A 33 12.63 9.84 14.04
N MET A 34 12.98 9.60 12.77
CA MET A 34 12.04 9.14 11.75
C MET A 34 11.40 7.80 12.13
N MET A 35 12.18 6.85 12.66
CA MET A 35 11.68 5.56 13.13
C MET A 35 10.69 5.73 14.28
N LYS A 36 10.99 6.57 15.28
CA LYS A 36 10.07 6.86 16.40
C LYS A 36 8.75 7.48 15.92
N THR A 37 8.79 8.31 14.90
CA THR A 37 7.60 9.03 14.39
C THR A 37 6.77 8.23 13.40
N PHE A 38 7.39 7.52 12.45
CA PHE A 38 6.71 6.85 11.35
C PHE A 38 6.68 5.32 11.49
N GLY A 39 7.47 4.76 12.40
CA GLY A 39 7.60 3.32 12.64
C GLY A 39 7.97 2.55 11.37
N THR A 40 7.30 1.42 11.17
CA THR A 40 7.52 0.52 10.03
C THR A 40 7.30 1.18 8.66
N ARG A 41 6.61 2.33 8.58
CA ARG A 41 6.51 3.09 7.32
C ARG A 41 7.86 3.67 6.92
N PHE A 42 8.62 4.23 7.87
CA PHE A 42 9.96 4.75 7.58
C PHE A 42 10.94 3.62 7.30
N GLU A 43 10.91 2.55 8.10
CA GLU A 43 11.76 1.36 7.88
C GLU A 43 11.62 0.83 6.44
N LYS A 44 10.38 0.56 6.01
CA LYS A 44 10.09 0.06 4.66
C LYS A 44 10.44 1.08 3.59
N ALA A 45 10.21 2.37 3.85
CA ALA A 45 10.59 3.43 2.93
C ALA A 45 12.11 3.48 2.74
N TYR A 46 12.87 3.42 3.82
CA TYR A 46 14.32 3.46 3.77
C TYR A 46 14.90 2.23 3.08
N GLN A 47 14.37 1.03 3.36
CA GLN A 47 14.75 -0.18 2.64
C GLN A 47 14.47 -0.06 1.13
N THR A 48 13.35 0.57 0.74
CA THR A 48 13.03 0.82 -0.68
C THR A 48 14.09 1.69 -1.37
N ILE A 49 14.69 2.65 -0.65
CA ILE A 49 15.78 3.48 -1.16
C ILE A 49 17.06 2.64 -1.31
N LEU A 50 17.42 1.86 -0.28
CA LEU A 50 18.61 1.00 -0.30
C LEU A 50 18.54 -0.03 -1.44
N ASP A 51 17.36 -0.60 -1.67
CA ASP A 51 17.08 -1.56 -2.75
C ASP A 51 17.05 -0.91 -4.16
N ARG A 52 17.32 0.40 -4.29
CA ARG A 52 17.24 1.16 -5.56
C ARG A 52 15.89 1.02 -6.27
N LYS A 53 14.80 0.95 -5.50
CA LYS A 53 13.42 0.78 -6.01
C LYS A 53 12.69 2.09 -6.34
N VAL A 54 13.34 3.23 -6.13
CA VAL A 54 12.84 4.55 -6.55
C VAL A 54 13.42 4.88 -7.92
N LYS A 55 12.55 5.15 -8.90
CA LYS A 55 12.95 5.41 -10.28
C LYS A 55 12.37 6.72 -10.79
N LYS A 56 13.17 7.47 -11.55
CA LYS A 56 12.79 8.67 -12.27
C LYS A 56 12.93 8.41 -13.77
N TYR A 57 11.81 8.33 -14.48
CA TYR A 57 11.81 8.26 -15.93
C TYR A 57 11.88 9.67 -16.51
N ILE A 58 12.68 9.85 -17.55
CA ILE A 58 12.77 11.06 -18.36
C ILE A 58 12.52 10.66 -19.80
N PHE A 59 11.51 11.26 -20.42
CA PHE A 59 11.13 10.94 -21.79
C PHE A 59 11.62 12.01 -22.76
N LYS A 60 12.22 11.58 -23.88
CA LYS A 60 12.72 12.47 -24.93
C LYS A 60 11.81 12.42 -26.17
N PRO A 61 11.61 13.55 -26.87
CA PRO A 61 12.22 14.87 -26.61
C PRO A 61 11.43 15.73 -25.61
N SER A 62 10.26 15.28 -25.13
CA SER A 62 9.32 16.10 -24.35
C SER A 62 9.82 16.52 -22.95
N GLU A 63 10.91 15.94 -22.47
CA GLU A 63 11.44 16.06 -21.10
C GLU A 63 10.44 15.69 -20.01
N LYS A 64 9.34 15.00 -20.34
CA LYS A 64 8.36 14.55 -19.36
C LYS A 64 9.04 13.69 -18.30
N GLN A 65 8.71 13.95 -17.04
CA GLN A 65 9.26 13.21 -15.90
C GLN A 65 8.19 12.41 -15.19
N VAL A 66 8.45 11.12 -14.98
CA VAL A 66 7.54 10.24 -14.23
C VAL A 66 8.31 9.57 -13.10
N TRP A 67 7.85 9.78 -11.87
CA TRP A 67 8.38 9.10 -10.70
C TRP A 67 7.58 7.83 -10.41
N ILE A 68 8.29 6.74 -10.18
CA ILE A 68 7.69 5.50 -9.70
C ILE A 68 8.45 4.93 -8.50
N VAL A 69 7.72 4.19 -7.67
CA VAL A 69 8.30 3.36 -6.60
C VAL A 69 7.87 1.92 -6.81
N ILE A 70 8.84 1.02 -6.89
CA ILE A 70 8.59 -0.43 -7.02
C ILE A 70 8.26 -1.00 -5.65
N GLY A 71 7.07 -1.57 -5.50
CA GLY A 71 6.67 -2.30 -4.31
C GLY A 71 6.64 -3.82 -4.50
N LYS A 72 6.03 -4.53 -3.55
CA LYS A 72 5.88 -6.00 -3.61
C LYS A 72 4.82 -6.37 -4.64
N GLY A 73 5.25 -6.60 -5.88
CA GLY A 73 4.40 -7.08 -6.96
C GLY A 73 3.46 -6.04 -7.58
N ASN A 74 3.77 -4.74 -7.39
CA ASN A 74 3.14 -3.63 -8.11
C ASN A 74 4.10 -2.43 -8.21
N ILE A 75 3.87 -1.54 -9.17
CA ILE A 75 4.57 -0.27 -9.33
C ILE A 75 3.60 0.88 -8.97
N TYR A 76 4.09 1.86 -8.22
CA TYR A 76 3.27 3.00 -7.78
C TYR A 76 3.75 4.28 -8.44
N GLN A 77 2.82 5.00 -9.08
CA GLN A 77 3.07 6.32 -9.61
C GLN A 77 3.10 7.34 -8.46
N ILE A 78 4.09 8.23 -8.48
CA ILE A 78 4.26 9.29 -7.50
C ILE A 78 4.26 10.64 -8.22
N LEU A 79 3.52 11.62 -7.68
CA LEU A 79 3.62 13.03 -8.07
C LEU A 79 4.09 13.82 -6.84
N PRO A 80 5.41 14.04 -6.69
CA PRO A 80 5.99 14.56 -5.45
C PRO A 80 5.57 15.98 -5.09
N SER A 81 5.30 16.81 -6.11
CA SER A 81 4.90 18.22 -5.98
C SER A 81 3.57 18.39 -5.25
N VAL A 82 2.65 17.45 -5.45
CA VAL A 82 1.30 17.44 -4.86
C VAL A 82 1.12 16.35 -3.81
N ASN A 83 2.21 15.71 -3.37
CA ASN A 83 2.22 14.60 -2.40
C ASN A 83 1.27 13.44 -2.77
N PHE A 84 1.12 13.14 -4.07
CA PHE A 84 0.25 12.07 -4.52
C PHE A 84 1.01 10.74 -4.70
N CYS A 85 0.33 9.64 -4.36
CA CYS A 85 0.81 8.29 -4.60
C CYS A 85 -0.36 7.37 -4.96
N SER A 86 -0.21 6.52 -5.99
CA SER A 86 -1.28 5.61 -6.43
C SER A 86 -1.53 4.41 -5.51
N CYS A 87 -0.93 4.34 -4.31
CA CYS A 87 -1.10 3.20 -3.41
C CYS A 87 -2.37 3.31 -2.54
N ASN A 88 -2.91 2.18 -2.10
CA ASN A 88 -4.10 2.14 -1.23
C ASN A 88 -3.94 2.96 0.07
N ASP A 89 -2.78 2.90 0.74
CA ASP A 89 -2.52 3.70 1.96
C ASP A 89 -2.69 5.21 1.73
N PHE A 90 -2.41 5.71 0.52
CA PHE A 90 -2.64 7.11 0.20
C PHE A 90 -4.14 7.41 0.17
N TYR A 91 -4.90 6.66 -0.62
CA TYR A 91 -6.34 6.88 -0.76
C TYR A 91 -7.12 6.71 0.54
N PHE A 92 -6.79 5.71 1.35
CA PHE A 92 -7.55 5.44 2.57
C PHE A 92 -7.06 6.23 3.78
N ARG A 93 -5.74 6.41 3.93
CA ARG A 93 -5.16 6.92 5.18
C ARG A 93 -4.56 8.32 5.06
N VAL A 94 -4.01 8.69 3.91
CA VAL A 94 -3.49 10.06 3.69
C VAL A 94 -4.64 11.01 3.38
N ILE A 95 -5.48 10.67 2.40
CA ILE A 95 -6.68 11.46 2.07
C ILE A 95 -7.67 11.46 3.25
N GLY A 96 -7.85 10.31 3.91
CA GLY A 96 -8.65 10.19 5.13
C GLY A 96 -8.06 10.88 6.36
N GLN A 97 -6.92 11.57 6.25
CA GLN A 97 -6.26 12.30 7.35
C GLN A 97 -6.05 11.44 8.60
N GLU A 98 -5.61 10.20 8.41
CA GLU A 98 -5.13 9.32 9.49
C GLU A 98 -3.60 9.38 9.65
N ILE A 99 -2.87 9.59 8.55
CA ILE A 99 -1.42 9.66 8.50
C ILE A 99 -0.95 10.78 7.57
N PHE A 100 0.28 11.29 7.77
CA PHE A 100 0.79 12.39 6.93
C PHE A 100 1.26 11.92 5.54
N LEU A 101 2.07 10.86 5.48
CA LEU A 101 2.60 10.31 4.21
C LEU A 101 2.55 8.79 4.23
N CYS A 102 2.25 8.19 3.07
CA CYS A 102 2.48 6.77 2.88
C CYS A 102 3.98 6.49 2.74
N LYS A 103 4.39 5.23 2.95
CA LYS A 103 5.81 4.83 2.86
C LYS A 103 6.45 5.13 1.49
N HIS A 104 5.68 5.11 0.40
CA HIS A 104 6.22 5.36 -0.94
C HIS A 104 6.55 6.85 -1.16
N LEU A 105 5.74 7.76 -0.60
CA LEU A 105 6.04 9.20 -0.61
C LEU A 105 7.26 9.52 0.25
N ILE A 106 7.38 8.88 1.42
CA ILE A 106 8.59 8.99 2.27
C ILE A 106 9.81 8.51 1.47
N ALA A 107 9.73 7.35 0.83
CA ALA A 107 10.82 6.76 0.05
C ALA A 107 11.24 7.67 -1.12
N GLN A 108 10.27 8.11 -1.94
CA GLN A 108 10.56 8.95 -3.10
C GLN A 108 11.19 10.28 -2.68
N LYS A 109 10.61 10.99 -1.69
CA LYS A 109 11.14 12.29 -1.26
C LYS A 109 12.54 12.15 -0.69
N LEU A 110 12.77 11.19 0.20
CA LEU A 110 14.10 10.98 0.78
C LEU A 110 15.11 10.52 -0.27
N ALA A 111 14.72 9.65 -1.21
CA ALA A 111 15.59 9.25 -2.32
C ALA A 111 16.02 10.45 -3.15
N ASP A 112 15.08 11.32 -3.52
CA ASP A 112 15.37 12.54 -4.27
C ASP A 112 16.31 13.48 -3.50
N ALA A 113 16.01 13.73 -2.22
CA ALA A 113 16.85 14.58 -1.36
C ALA A 113 18.26 14.00 -1.12
N LEU A 114 18.40 12.67 -1.08
CA LEU A 114 19.67 11.96 -0.92
C LEU A 114 20.38 11.68 -2.24
N GLU A 115 19.75 11.99 -3.38
CA GLU A 115 20.22 11.60 -4.73
C GLU A 115 20.43 10.08 -4.88
N LYS A 116 19.57 9.29 -4.21
CA LYS A 116 19.59 7.82 -4.20
C LYS A 116 18.39 7.26 -4.95
N TYR A 117 18.36 7.46 -6.26
CA TYR A 117 17.34 6.92 -7.17
C TYR A 117 17.95 6.54 -8.51
N VAL A 118 17.23 5.76 -9.31
CA VAL A 118 17.66 5.36 -10.65
C VAL A 118 17.00 6.26 -11.69
N VAL A 119 17.80 6.92 -12.53
CA VAL A 119 17.31 7.65 -13.71
C VAL A 119 17.20 6.69 -14.89
N ILE A 120 16.10 6.75 -15.62
CA ILE A 120 15.87 5.95 -16.83
C ILE A 120 15.41 6.89 -17.94
N VAL A 121 16.20 7.01 -19.00
CA VAL A 121 15.88 7.84 -20.16
C VAL A 121 15.23 6.97 -21.24
N LYS A 122 14.04 7.36 -21.72
CA LYS A 122 13.23 6.61 -22.69
C LYS A 122 12.66 7.52 -23.80
N ASN A 123 12.12 6.94 -24.86
CA ASN A 123 11.46 7.69 -25.93
C ASN A 123 9.95 7.87 -25.68
N GLU A 124 9.29 8.73 -26.46
CA GLU A 124 7.86 9.05 -26.29
C GLU A 124 6.93 7.84 -26.46
N LYS A 125 7.25 6.86 -27.31
CA LYS A 125 6.41 5.65 -27.47
C LYS A 125 6.41 4.80 -26.18
N GLU A 126 7.51 4.81 -25.45
CA GLU A 126 7.62 4.14 -24.16
C GLU A 126 6.91 4.88 -23.02
N PHE A 127 6.62 6.18 -23.17
CA PHE A 127 5.81 6.94 -22.22
C PHE A 127 4.40 6.36 -22.13
N GLU A 128 3.73 6.21 -23.28
CA GLU A 128 2.38 5.63 -23.32
C GLU A 128 2.35 4.20 -22.78
N SER A 129 3.37 3.41 -23.12
CA SER A 129 3.52 2.04 -22.58
C SER A 129 3.67 2.01 -21.07
N LEU A 130 4.42 2.95 -20.47
CA LEU A 130 4.54 3.07 -19.02
C LEU A 130 3.22 3.52 -18.39
N MET A 131 2.58 4.54 -18.97
CA MET A 131 1.32 5.08 -18.46
C MET A 131 0.20 4.04 -18.49
N MET A 132 0.13 3.22 -19.55
CA MET A 132 -0.80 2.10 -19.62
C MET A 132 -0.55 1.10 -18.48
N LYS A 133 0.70 0.68 -18.27
CA LYS A 133 1.06 -0.22 -17.14
C LYS A 133 0.73 0.35 -15.77
N LEU A 134 0.84 1.68 -15.59
CA LEU A 134 0.49 2.35 -14.33
C LEU A 134 -1.02 2.47 -14.13
N ARG A 135 -1.79 2.54 -15.23
CA ARG A 135 -3.26 2.57 -15.22
C ARG A 135 -3.89 1.18 -15.19
N GLU A 136 -3.16 0.14 -15.59
CA GLU A 136 -3.61 -1.24 -15.44
C GLU A 136 -4.01 -1.49 -13.98
N SER A 137 -5.31 -1.70 -13.76
CA SER A 137 -5.80 -2.24 -12.49
C SER A 137 -5.03 -3.52 -12.19
N PRO A 138 -4.68 -3.79 -10.91
CA PRO A 138 -3.89 -4.95 -10.56
C PRO A 138 -4.50 -6.18 -11.23
N ARG A 139 -3.78 -6.74 -12.22
CA ARG A 139 -4.24 -7.91 -12.99
C ARG A 139 -4.77 -8.92 -11.98
N ILE A 140 -6.01 -9.35 -12.15
CA ILE A 140 -6.63 -10.35 -11.29
C ILE A 140 -5.71 -11.57 -11.35
N LYS A 141 -4.86 -11.74 -10.33
CA LYS A 141 -3.76 -12.73 -10.37
C LYS A 141 -4.30 -14.15 -10.40
N ARG A 142 -5.56 -14.33 -9.99
CA ARG A 142 -6.30 -15.58 -10.01
C ARG A 142 -7.79 -15.26 -10.01
N ILE A 143 -8.49 -15.72 -11.02
CA ILE A 143 -9.96 -15.76 -11.01
C ILE A 143 -10.32 -17.04 -10.25
N LEU A 144 -11.06 -16.90 -9.16
CA LEU A 144 -11.62 -18.06 -8.46
C LEU A 144 -12.80 -18.58 -9.26
N SER A 145 -12.86 -19.90 -9.47
CA SER A 145 -14.07 -20.52 -10.01
C SER A 145 -15.26 -20.29 -9.07
N ILE A 146 -16.47 -20.39 -9.61
CA ILE A 146 -17.70 -20.27 -8.81
C ILE A 146 -17.72 -21.32 -7.70
N GLU A 147 -17.24 -22.53 -7.99
CA GLU A 147 -17.14 -23.62 -7.02
C GLU A 147 -16.17 -23.29 -5.88
N GLU A 148 -14.98 -22.76 -6.20
CA GLU A 148 -14.03 -22.32 -5.17
C GLU A 148 -14.62 -21.23 -4.28
N LEU A 149 -15.34 -20.26 -4.87
CA LEU A 149 -16.02 -19.20 -4.13
C LEU A 149 -17.07 -19.75 -3.17
N GLU A 150 -17.94 -20.64 -3.64
CA GLU A 150 -18.97 -21.24 -2.78
C GLU A 150 -18.39 -22.16 -1.71
N ASN A 151 -17.32 -22.91 -2.02
CA ASN A 151 -16.63 -23.71 -1.01
C ASN A 151 -16.02 -22.83 0.10
N ILE A 152 -15.35 -21.73 -0.27
CA ILE A 152 -14.81 -20.76 0.70
C ILE A 152 -15.93 -20.19 1.58
N ARG A 153 -17.07 -19.81 0.99
CA ARG A 153 -18.22 -19.28 1.73
C ARG A 153 -18.81 -20.33 2.67
N LYS A 154 -19.00 -21.57 2.20
CA LYS A 154 -19.50 -22.68 3.01
C LYS A 154 -18.64 -22.91 4.26
N ILE A 155 -17.32 -23.06 4.07
CA ILE A 155 -16.39 -23.26 5.19
C ILE A 155 -16.40 -22.03 6.13
N THR A 156 -16.51 -20.82 5.58
CA THR A 156 -16.61 -19.61 6.41
C THR A 156 -17.88 -19.59 7.25
N SER A 157 -19.02 -20.03 6.70
CA SER A 157 -20.27 -20.18 7.46
C SER A 157 -20.14 -21.19 8.60
N GLU A 158 -19.47 -22.32 8.37
CA GLU A 158 -19.20 -23.33 9.41
C GLU A 158 -18.27 -22.81 10.52
N ILE A 159 -17.32 -21.93 10.17
CA ILE A 159 -16.47 -21.28 11.17
C ILE A 159 -17.29 -20.29 12.00
N LEU A 160 -18.10 -19.45 11.35
CA LEU A 160 -18.87 -18.40 12.01
C LEU A 160 -20.06 -18.91 12.82
N SER A 161 -20.62 -20.08 12.47
CA SER A 161 -21.64 -20.73 13.29
C SER A 161 -21.09 -21.18 14.65
N LYS A 162 -19.80 -21.54 14.71
CA LYS A 162 -19.09 -21.89 15.95
C LYS A 162 -18.56 -20.66 16.69
N GLU A 163 -18.10 -19.66 15.94
CA GLU A 163 -17.46 -18.45 16.47
C GLU A 163 -18.15 -17.20 15.93
N LYS A 164 -19.20 -16.76 16.63
CA LYS A 164 -20.17 -15.74 16.15
C LYS A 164 -19.56 -14.38 15.79
N GLN A 165 -18.37 -14.04 16.29
CA GLN A 165 -17.72 -12.75 16.02
C GLN A 165 -16.19 -12.87 16.01
N ILE A 166 -15.61 -13.03 14.81
CA ILE A 166 -14.15 -13.11 14.65
C ILE A 166 -13.65 -12.22 13.52
N SER A 167 -12.39 -11.82 13.61
CA SER A 167 -11.76 -11.00 12.58
C SER A 167 -11.51 -11.77 11.27
N ILE A 168 -11.42 -11.04 10.16
CA ILE A 168 -11.07 -11.62 8.86
C ILE A 168 -9.73 -12.37 8.88
N THR A 169 -8.78 -11.93 9.72
CA THR A 169 -7.48 -12.56 9.88
C THR A 169 -7.61 -13.93 10.56
N GLN A 170 -8.47 -14.05 11.57
CA GLN A 170 -8.77 -15.32 12.23
C GLN A 170 -9.46 -16.30 11.28
N ILE A 171 -10.49 -15.85 10.53
CA ILE A 171 -11.16 -16.67 9.52
C ILE A 171 -10.14 -17.18 8.50
N ARG A 172 -9.32 -16.28 7.93
CA ARG A 172 -8.30 -16.65 6.94
C ARG A 172 -7.30 -17.66 7.48
N ASN A 173 -6.85 -17.51 8.73
CA ASN A 173 -5.91 -18.44 9.35
C ASN A 173 -6.53 -19.83 9.55
N LYS A 174 -7.83 -19.90 9.88
CA LYS A 174 -8.58 -21.16 9.99
C LYS A 174 -8.81 -21.80 8.62
N LEU A 175 -9.24 -21.01 7.62
CA LEU A 175 -9.38 -21.47 6.24
C LEU A 175 -8.08 -22.07 5.68
N LYS A 176 -6.93 -21.44 5.96
CA LYS A 176 -5.62 -21.95 5.52
C LYS A 176 -5.30 -23.35 6.07
N LYS A 177 -5.86 -23.74 7.22
CA LYS A 177 -5.67 -25.08 7.80
C LYS A 177 -6.51 -26.16 7.13
N VAL A 178 -7.64 -25.76 6.52
CA VAL A 178 -8.65 -26.68 5.97
C VAL A 178 -8.62 -26.70 4.44
N ASN A 179 -8.11 -25.64 3.80
CA ASN A 179 -8.09 -25.46 2.36
C ASN A 179 -6.68 -25.06 1.88
N SER A 180 -6.18 -25.74 0.85
CA SER A 180 -4.88 -25.46 0.20
C SER A 180 -4.82 -24.10 -0.52
N THR A 181 -5.96 -23.41 -0.63
CA THR A 181 -6.05 -22.11 -1.30
C THR A 181 -5.42 -20.98 -0.47
N THR A 182 -4.38 -20.34 -1.02
CA THR A 182 -3.74 -19.19 -0.37
C THR A 182 -4.50 -17.89 -0.67
N LEU A 183 -5.38 -17.47 0.25
CA LEU A 183 -6.10 -16.18 0.17
C LEU A 183 -5.42 -15.08 0.98
N THR A 184 -5.47 -13.85 0.45
CA THR A 184 -5.20 -12.65 1.24
C THR A 184 -6.45 -12.25 2.03
N THR A 185 -6.30 -11.47 3.11
CA THR A 185 -7.45 -10.92 3.86
C THR A 185 -8.36 -10.11 2.95
N ARG A 186 -7.80 -9.32 2.03
CA ARG A 186 -8.56 -8.53 1.05
C ARG A 186 -9.40 -9.40 0.11
N HIS A 187 -8.82 -10.50 -0.40
CA HIS A 187 -9.57 -11.42 -1.25
C HIS A 187 -10.70 -12.07 -0.47
N LEU A 188 -10.43 -12.57 0.74
CA LEU A 188 -11.47 -13.16 1.57
C LEU A 188 -12.59 -12.17 1.88
N THR A 189 -12.26 -10.94 2.28
CA THR A 189 -13.25 -9.87 2.47
C THR A 189 -14.10 -9.67 1.22
N ALA A 190 -13.49 -9.55 0.03
CA ALA A 190 -14.24 -9.36 -1.21
C ALA A 190 -15.19 -10.55 -1.50
N ILE A 191 -14.75 -11.79 -1.26
CA ILE A 191 -15.57 -13.00 -1.46
C ILE A 191 -16.80 -12.99 -0.55
N LEU A 192 -16.64 -12.62 0.72
CA LEU A 192 -17.73 -12.59 1.70
C LEU A 192 -18.68 -11.40 1.46
N VAL A 193 -18.16 -10.20 1.16
CA VAL A 193 -19.00 -9.02 0.83
C VAL A 193 -19.82 -9.26 -0.44
N ALA A 194 -19.21 -9.87 -1.46
CA ALA A 194 -19.88 -10.12 -2.73
C ALA A 194 -20.81 -11.36 -2.70
N ASP A 195 -21.11 -11.91 -1.51
CA ASP A 195 -22.04 -13.02 -1.38
C ASP A 195 -23.46 -12.58 -1.73
N LYS A 196 -24.00 -13.11 -2.83
CA LYS A 196 -25.35 -12.79 -3.30
C LYS A 196 -26.42 -13.19 -2.28
N LYS A 197 -26.15 -14.23 -1.47
CA LYS A 197 -27.02 -14.69 -0.39
C LYS A 197 -26.95 -13.81 0.86
N LYS A 198 -26.04 -12.82 0.91
CA LYS A 198 -25.82 -11.90 2.03
C LYS A 198 -25.63 -12.63 3.38
N ARG A 199 -25.00 -13.81 3.37
CA ARG A 199 -24.82 -14.64 4.59
C ARG A 199 -23.92 -14.01 5.64
N PHE A 200 -23.08 -13.04 5.27
CA PHE A 200 -22.00 -12.53 6.12
C PHE A 200 -22.19 -11.04 6.41
N HIS A 201 -22.09 -10.68 7.69
CA HIS A 201 -22.09 -9.30 8.14
C HIS A 201 -20.71 -8.95 8.73
N CYS A 202 -20.28 -7.69 8.55
CA CYS A 202 -19.05 -7.18 9.15
C CYS A 202 -19.34 -5.89 9.90
N LEU A 203 -19.27 -5.95 11.23
CA LEU A 203 -19.48 -4.80 12.11
C LEU A 203 -18.21 -4.55 12.92
N LYS A 204 -17.68 -3.32 12.85
CA LYS A 204 -16.45 -2.90 13.56
C LYS A 204 -15.26 -3.87 13.34
N GLY A 205 -15.17 -4.48 12.16
CA GLY A 205 -14.08 -5.39 11.78
C GLY A 205 -14.25 -6.85 12.25
N LEU A 206 -15.36 -7.17 12.92
CA LEU A 206 -15.75 -8.52 13.29
C LEU A 206 -16.81 -9.05 12.32
N TRP A 207 -16.63 -10.29 11.90
CA TRP A 207 -17.50 -10.98 10.98
C TRP A 207 -18.43 -11.93 11.73
N SER A 208 -19.69 -11.94 11.32
CA SER A 208 -20.74 -12.83 11.84
C SER A 208 -21.59 -13.37 10.68
N LEU A 209 -22.37 -14.41 10.94
CA LEU A 209 -23.49 -14.75 10.06
C LEU A 209 -24.58 -13.69 10.20
N ALA A 210 -25.29 -13.42 9.11
CA ALA A 210 -26.56 -12.74 9.19
C ALA A 210 -27.52 -13.63 10.00
N GLU A 211 -28.22 -13.04 10.97
CA GLU A 211 -29.34 -13.72 11.62
C GLU A 211 -30.44 -13.92 10.55
N GLU A 212 -31.06 -15.10 10.55
CA GLU A 212 -32.20 -15.41 9.66
C GLU A 212 -33.37 -14.47 9.89
#